data_AF-A0A1G1IUV0-F1
#
_entry.id   AF-A0A1G1IUV0-F1
#
_cell.length_a   1.000
_cell.length_b   1.000
_cell.length_c   1.000
_cell.angle_alpha   90.00
_cell.angle_beta   90.00
_cell.angle_gamma   90.00
#
_symmetry.space_group_name_H-M   'P 1'
#
loop_
_entity.id
_entity.type
_entity.pdbx_description
1 polymer ?
#
loop_
_entity_poly.entity_id
_entity_poly.type
_entity_poly.pdbx_seq_one_letter_code
_entity_poly.pdbx_strand_id
1 'polypeptide(L)'
;MSKVIIPIVAFIILLGNFAFLYAGSYDDDDDSYNNRPRHKYDRTDYFEMGKQAGNRLGGLAEVIKANTQRQHELAIAKVQAQSAVDAARIQSVANDDLNSQKTLYAMNQQRMLVEHPELRDPAHPFTKIVAAVEREFPVFLTIPDGPIKTIELAKQRYELQQLKRNRSNQKGLSQLKVDKAIKGWKHLENWRALQEGMTKEDVRSLMGEPERISKNVIGFEDWNYGTGNITFDSGGLVAGWDEPLK
;
A
#
# COMPACT_ATOMS: atom_id res chain seq x y z
N MET A 1 5.09 -15.53 44.15
CA MET A 1 5.48 -15.67 45.58
C MET A 1 4.30 -15.95 46.54
N SER A 2 3.05 -16.08 46.09
CA SER A 2 1.87 -16.30 46.97
C SER A 2 1.75 -17.71 47.58
N LYS A 3 2.48 -18.72 47.07
CA LYS A 3 2.31 -20.13 47.46
C LYS A 3 2.97 -20.52 48.80
N VAL A 4 3.74 -19.65 49.46
CA VAL A 4 4.53 -20.02 50.66
C VAL A 4 3.95 -19.46 51.98
N ILE A 5 3.10 -18.43 51.94
CA ILE A 5 2.62 -17.75 53.17
C ILE A 5 1.39 -18.44 53.79
N ILE A 6 0.54 -19.06 52.97
CA ILE A 6 -0.68 -19.75 53.42
C ILE A 6 -0.42 -20.87 54.46
N PRO A 7 0.60 -21.74 54.32
CA PRO A 7 0.81 -22.82 55.30
C PRO A 7 1.25 -22.31 56.68
N ILE A 8 1.92 -21.16 56.77
CA ILE A 8 2.45 -20.66 58.05
C ILE A 8 1.33 -20.12 58.96
N VAL A 9 0.35 -19.41 58.38
CA VAL A 9 -0.79 -18.87 59.14
C VAL A 9 -1.70 -20.01 59.61
N ALA A 10 -1.94 -21.02 58.78
CA ALA A 10 -2.71 -22.21 59.16
C ALA A 10 -2.02 -22.99 60.30
N PHE A 11 -0.69 -23.08 60.29
CA PHE A 11 0.08 -23.76 61.32
C PHE A 11 0.02 -23.03 62.68
N ILE A 12 0.04 -21.69 62.68
CA ILE A 12 -0.06 -20.89 63.92
C ILE A 12 -1.46 -20.99 64.55
N ILE A 13 -2.53 -21.01 63.74
CA ILE A 13 -3.91 -21.20 64.23
C ILE A 13 -4.10 -22.61 64.83
N LEU A 14 -3.51 -23.63 64.21
CA LEU A 14 -3.54 -25.00 64.72
C LEU A 14 -2.81 -25.13 66.06
N LEU A 15 -1.65 -24.49 66.24
CA LEU A 15 -0.91 -24.52 67.50
C LEU A 15 -1.64 -23.79 68.65
N GLY A 16 -2.35 -22.70 68.37
CA GLY A 16 -3.13 -21.97 69.37
C GLY A 16 -4.29 -22.79 69.95
N ASN A 17 -5.01 -23.52 69.10
CA ASN A 17 -6.09 -24.42 69.55
C ASN A 17 -5.56 -25.65 70.30
N PHE A 18 -4.36 -26.14 69.92
CA PHE A 18 -3.75 -27.30 70.57
C PHE A 18 -3.33 -27.00 72.03
N ALA A 19 -2.83 -25.79 72.30
CA ALA A 19 -2.46 -25.37 73.66
C ALA A 19 -3.67 -25.19 74.60
N PHE A 20 -4.84 -24.80 74.07
CA PHE A 20 -6.06 -24.63 74.86
C PHE A 20 -6.71 -25.96 75.26
N LEU A 21 -6.57 -27.00 74.42
CA LEU A 21 -7.09 -28.35 74.69
C LEU A 21 -6.26 -29.12 75.74
N TYR A 22 -4.96 -28.83 75.87
CA TYR A 22 -4.08 -29.54 76.82
C TYR A 22 -4.06 -28.94 78.24
N ALA A 23 -4.61 -27.75 78.44
CA ALA A 23 -4.67 -27.12 79.77
C ALA A 23 -5.79 -27.67 80.69
N GLY A 24 -6.58 -28.64 80.21
CA GLY A 24 -7.79 -29.13 80.87
C GLY A 24 -7.68 -30.46 81.64
N SER A 25 -6.53 -31.14 81.68
CA SER A 25 -6.44 -32.45 82.37
C SER A 25 -5.10 -32.71 83.07
N TYR A 26 -4.73 -31.84 84.01
CA TYR A 26 -3.84 -32.25 85.09
C TYR A 26 -4.68 -32.44 86.35
N ASP A 27 -5.21 -33.66 86.52
CA ASP A 27 -5.67 -34.12 87.81
C ASP A 27 -4.41 -34.32 88.69
N ASP A 28 -4.29 -33.45 89.70
CA ASP A 28 -3.29 -33.51 90.77
C ASP A 28 -3.57 -34.75 91.63
N ASP A 29 -2.84 -35.85 91.40
CA ASP A 29 -2.74 -36.98 92.33
C ASP A 29 -1.29 -37.48 92.38
N ASP A 30 -0.34 -36.64 92.82
CA ASP A 30 0.93 -37.14 93.39
C ASP A 30 1.58 -36.11 94.32
N ASP A 31 1.18 -36.16 95.59
CA ASP A 31 1.68 -35.32 96.69
C ASP A 31 2.96 -35.90 97.34
N SER A 32 3.97 -36.25 96.53
CA SER A 32 5.27 -36.59 97.08
C SER A 32 6.43 -35.98 96.28
N TYR A 33 7.26 -35.21 96.99
CA TYR A 33 8.54 -34.65 96.55
C TYR A 33 8.53 -33.42 95.63
N ASN A 34 8.27 -32.24 96.21
CA ASN A 34 9.29 -31.17 96.24
C ASN A 34 8.80 -29.93 96.98
N ASN A 35 9.55 -29.53 98.00
CA ASN A 35 9.29 -28.35 98.82
C ASN A 35 9.78 -27.05 98.13
N ARG A 36 9.38 -26.84 96.86
CA ARG A 36 9.61 -25.57 96.16
C ARG A 36 8.34 -24.73 96.29
N PRO A 37 8.44 -23.42 96.58
CA PRO A 37 7.27 -22.55 96.66
C PRO A 37 6.55 -22.56 95.32
N ARG A 38 5.41 -23.27 95.26
CA ARG A 38 4.50 -23.22 94.11
C ARG A 38 3.91 -21.81 94.10
N HIS A 39 4.39 -20.96 93.19
CA HIS A 39 3.72 -19.71 92.88
C HIS A 39 2.33 -20.07 92.35
N LYS A 40 1.30 -19.94 93.19
CA LYS A 40 -0.09 -20.08 92.76
C LYS A 40 -0.39 -18.87 91.88
N TYR A 41 -0.28 -19.05 90.57
CA TYR A 41 -0.85 -18.11 89.63
C TYR A 41 -2.37 -18.17 89.80
N ASP A 42 -2.98 -17.03 90.07
CA ASP A 42 -4.44 -16.95 90.21
C ASP A 42 -5.06 -17.14 88.82
N ARG A 43 -6.23 -17.75 88.75
CA ARG A 43 -6.95 -18.03 87.49
C ARG A 43 -7.20 -16.75 86.68
N THR A 44 -7.26 -15.62 87.37
CA THR A 44 -7.34 -14.26 86.81
C THR A 44 -6.11 -13.89 85.98
N ASP A 45 -4.91 -14.36 86.31
CA ASP A 45 -3.68 -14.08 85.55
C ASP A 45 -3.72 -14.70 84.15
N TYR A 46 -4.25 -15.92 84.03
CA TYR A 46 -4.40 -16.61 82.73
C TYR A 46 -5.40 -15.92 81.81
N PHE A 47 -6.49 -15.37 82.37
CA PHE A 47 -7.50 -14.66 81.59
C PHE A 47 -6.97 -13.35 81.02
N GLU A 48 -6.24 -12.57 81.82
CA GLU A 48 -5.61 -11.33 81.37
C GLU A 48 -4.46 -11.60 80.38
N MET A 49 -3.69 -12.68 80.56
CA MET A 49 -2.73 -13.15 79.54
C MET A 49 -3.42 -13.51 78.22
N GLY A 50 -4.56 -14.19 78.27
CA GLY A 50 -5.36 -14.54 77.10
C GLY A 50 -5.87 -13.31 76.34
N LYS A 51 -6.36 -12.28 77.05
CA LYS A 51 -6.77 -11.00 76.45
C LYS A 51 -5.59 -10.26 75.81
N GLN A 52 -4.44 -10.19 76.49
CA GLN A 52 -3.25 -9.55 75.94
C GLN A 52 -2.74 -10.28 74.68
N ALA A 53 -2.78 -11.62 74.67
CA ALA A 53 -2.46 -12.42 73.50
C ALA A 53 -3.45 -12.16 72.35
N GLY A 54 -4.76 -12.11 72.62
CA GLY A 54 -5.80 -11.78 71.64
C GLY A 54 -5.60 -10.40 71.01
N ASN A 55 -5.32 -9.37 71.82
CA ASN A 55 -5.04 -8.01 71.33
C ASN A 55 -3.78 -7.95 70.45
N ARG A 56 -2.72 -8.69 70.81
CA ARG A 56 -1.50 -8.80 69.99
C ARG A 56 -1.76 -9.51 68.67
N LEU A 57 -2.57 -10.57 68.66
CA LEU A 57 -2.96 -11.28 67.44
C LEU A 57 -3.83 -10.42 66.51
N GLY A 58 -4.76 -9.64 67.07
CA GLY A 58 -5.56 -8.67 66.31
C GLY A 58 -4.69 -7.62 65.62
N GLY A 59 -3.69 -7.07 66.32
CA GLY A 59 -2.71 -6.15 65.73
C GLY A 59 -1.88 -6.78 64.60
N LEU A 60 -1.47 -8.05 64.74
CA LEU A 60 -0.74 -8.77 63.69
C LEU A 60 -1.59 -8.99 62.42
N ALA A 61 -2.89 -9.28 62.57
CA ALA A 61 -3.78 -9.46 61.43
C ALA A 61 -3.91 -8.19 60.59
N GLU A 62 -4.06 -7.02 61.24
CA GLU A 62 -4.10 -5.72 60.54
C GLU A 62 -2.76 -5.40 59.84
N VAL A 63 -1.62 -5.69 60.48
CA VAL A 63 -0.30 -5.52 59.86
C VAL A 63 -0.14 -6.40 58.62
N ILE A 64 -0.58 -7.66 58.67
CA ILE A 64 -0.54 -8.57 57.51
C ILE A 64 -1.42 -8.03 56.39
N LYS A 65 -2.67 -7.63 56.71
CA LYS A 65 -3.61 -7.07 55.72
C LYS A 65 -3.04 -5.81 55.05
N ALA A 66 -2.50 -4.89 55.83
CA ALA A 66 -1.86 -3.67 55.32
C ALA A 66 -0.65 -3.98 54.45
N ASN A 67 0.18 -4.95 54.84
CA ASN A 67 1.33 -5.36 54.03
C ASN A 67 0.88 -6.03 52.72
N THR A 68 -0.12 -6.91 52.75
CA THR A 68 -0.69 -7.52 51.54
C THR A 68 -1.27 -6.47 50.59
N GLN A 69 -2.02 -5.50 51.12
CA GLN A 69 -2.55 -4.39 50.33
C GLN A 69 -1.43 -3.57 49.69
N ARG A 70 -0.40 -3.21 50.46
CA ARG A 70 0.78 -2.50 49.94
C ARG A 70 1.49 -3.29 48.85
N GLN A 71 1.66 -4.61 49.01
CA GLN A 71 2.25 -5.45 47.96
C GLN A 71 1.40 -5.50 46.70
N HIS A 72 0.07 -5.54 46.85
CA HIS A 72 -0.86 -5.50 45.72
C HIS A 72 -0.77 -4.15 44.98
N GLU A 73 -0.79 -3.03 45.69
CA GLU A 73 -0.63 -1.68 45.11
C GLU A 73 0.73 -1.54 44.42
N LEU A 74 1.81 -2.03 45.03
CA LEU A 74 3.13 -2.06 44.39
C LEU A 74 3.15 -2.91 43.13
N ALA A 75 2.43 -4.04 43.10
CA ALA A 75 2.32 -4.87 41.91
C ALA A 75 1.55 -4.15 40.79
N ILE A 76 0.43 -3.50 41.11
CA ILE A 76 -0.33 -2.68 40.15
C ILE A 76 0.55 -1.56 39.60
N ALA A 77 1.23 -0.81 40.46
CA ALA A 77 2.10 0.29 40.06
C ALA A 77 3.23 -0.18 39.14
N LYS A 78 3.84 -1.35 39.41
CA LYS A 78 4.85 -1.94 38.52
C LYS A 78 4.30 -2.31 37.15
N VAL A 79 3.12 -2.91 37.09
CA VAL A 79 2.46 -3.26 35.82
C VAL A 79 2.13 -1.99 35.02
N GLN A 80 1.58 -0.97 35.67
CA GLN A 80 1.29 0.32 35.03
C GLN A 80 2.56 1.00 34.51
N ALA A 81 3.63 1.04 35.30
CA ALA A 81 4.91 1.61 34.89
C ALA A 81 5.49 0.87 33.67
N GLN A 82 5.46 -0.47 33.68
CA GLN A 82 5.93 -1.26 32.54
C GLN A 82 5.09 -0.99 31.29
N SER A 83 3.76 -0.94 31.41
CA SER A 83 2.87 -0.65 30.28
C SER A 83 3.12 0.74 29.67
N ALA A 84 3.47 1.74 30.50
CA ALA A 84 3.81 3.07 30.03
C ALA A 84 5.15 3.09 29.26
N VAL A 85 6.16 2.33 29.73
CA VAL A 85 7.44 2.16 29.04
C VAL A 85 7.23 1.47 27.68
N ASP A 86 6.42 0.41 27.64
CA ASP A 86 6.13 -0.30 26.39
C ASP A 86 5.37 0.58 25.40
N ALA A 87 4.39 1.36 25.87
CA ALA A 87 3.67 2.33 25.04
C ALA A 87 4.60 3.41 24.46
N ALA A 88 5.50 3.96 25.27
CA ALA A 88 6.48 4.95 24.82
C ALA A 88 7.44 4.36 23.76
N ARG A 89 7.87 3.10 23.94
CA ARG A 89 8.72 2.39 22.96
C ARG A 89 8.00 2.15 21.64
N ILE A 90 6.72 1.75 21.67
CA ILE A 90 5.92 1.58 20.44
C ILE A 90 5.79 2.92 19.71
N GLN A 91 5.52 4.01 20.45
CA GLN A 91 5.41 5.35 19.87
C GLN A 91 6.73 5.84 19.26
N SER A 92 7.88 5.58 19.90
CA SER A 92 9.18 5.98 19.33
C SER A 92 9.47 5.22 18.04
N VAL A 93 9.26 3.91 18.00
CA VAL A 93 9.45 3.09 16.78
C VAL A 93 8.53 3.56 15.65
N ALA A 94 7.27 3.88 15.95
CA ALA A 94 6.34 4.41 14.96
C ALA A 94 6.77 5.78 14.40
N ASN A 95 7.30 6.66 15.25
CA ASN A 95 7.82 7.95 14.82
C ASN A 95 9.07 7.82 13.94
N ASP A 96 9.98 6.89 14.28
CA ASP A 96 11.19 6.63 13.49
C ASP A 96 10.85 6.04 12.11
N ASP A 97 9.88 5.13 12.04
CA ASP A 97 9.37 4.60 10.77
C ASP A 97 8.73 5.71 9.92
N LEU A 98 7.87 6.54 10.52
CA LEU A 98 7.25 7.68 9.82
C LEU A 98 8.29 8.68 9.28
N ASN A 99 9.32 9.00 10.06
CA ASN A 99 10.40 9.88 9.63
C ASN A 99 11.22 9.26 8.49
N SER A 100 11.46 7.94 8.55
CA SER A 100 12.13 7.20 7.49
C SER A 100 11.33 7.21 6.19
N GLN A 101 10.01 7.00 6.28
CA GLN A 101 9.10 7.06 5.14
C GLN A 101 9.06 8.45 4.49
N LYS A 102 8.98 9.52 5.29
CA LYS A 102 9.03 10.91 4.80
C LYS A 102 10.35 11.22 4.08
N THR A 103 11.46 10.75 4.66
CA THR A 103 12.79 10.93 4.06
C THR A 103 12.89 10.23 2.71
N LEU A 104 12.44 8.98 2.64
CA LEU A 104 12.46 8.20 1.39
C LEU A 104 11.54 8.82 0.32
N TYR A 105 10.36 9.30 0.71
CA TYR A 105 9.48 10.03 -0.20
C TYR A 105 10.15 11.27 -0.79
N ALA A 106 10.80 12.09 0.05
CA ALA A 106 11.52 13.29 -0.40
C ALA A 106 12.70 12.95 -1.33
N MET A 107 13.46 11.89 -1.02
CA MET A 107 14.53 11.40 -1.89
C MET A 107 14.00 10.94 -3.25
N ASN A 108 12.87 10.22 -3.26
CA ASN A 108 12.23 9.76 -4.48
C ASN A 108 11.69 10.93 -5.32
N GLN A 109 11.15 11.99 -4.71
CA GLN A 109 10.78 13.21 -5.41
C GLN A 109 12.00 13.90 -6.05
N GLN A 110 13.12 13.99 -5.34
CA GLN A 110 14.36 14.56 -5.88
C GLN A 110 14.88 13.73 -7.05
N ARG A 111 14.92 12.40 -6.90
CA ARG A 111 15.36 11.49 -7.96
C ARG A 111 14.49 11.62 -9.20
N MET A 112 13.17 11.69 -9.03
CA MET A 112 12.20 11.97 -10.11
C MET A 112 12.54 13.27 -10.86
N LEU A 113 12.83 14.37 -10.16
CA LEU A 113 13.16 15.65 -10.79
C LEU A 113 14.54 15.66 -11.48
N VAL A 114 15.45 14.78 -11.08
CA VAL A 114 16.76 14.60 -11.71
C VAL A 114 16.64 13.74 -12.96
N GLU A 115 15.90 12.62 -12.89
CA GLU A 115 15.67 11.71 -14.02
C GLU A 115 14.77 12.33 -15.09
N HIS A 116 13.84 13.22 -14.69
CA HIS A 116 12.85 13.87 -15.56
C HIS A 116 12.91 15.40 -15.43
N PRO A 117 13.96 16.06 -15.96
CA PRO A 117 14.10 17.51 -15.90
C PRO A 117 12.94 18.26 -16.57
N GLU A 118 12.23 17.64 -17.51
CA GLU A 118 11.03 18.17 -18.17
C GLU A 118 9.88 18.49 -17.20
N LEU A 119 9.86 17.86 -16.02
CA LEU A 119 8.85 18.14 -14.98
C LEU A 119 8.96 19.54 -14.38
N ARG A 120 10.10 20.22 -14.60
CA ARG A 120 10.27 21.62 -14.20
C ARG A 120 9.44 22.59 -15.03
N ASP A 121 9.03 22.18 -16.23
CA ASP A 121 8.15 22.97 -17.08
C ASP A 121 6.68 22.55 -16.89
N PRO A 122 5.81 23.41 -16.30
CA PRO A 122 4.40 23.11 -16.12
C PRO A 122 3.62 23.06 -17.46
N ALA A 123 4.16 23.66 -18.53
CA ALA A 123 3.54 23.61 -19.85
C ALA A 123 3.79 22.27 -20.56
N HIS A 124 4.84 21.55 -20.16
CA HIS A 124 5.25 20.31 -20.82
C HIS A 124 4.14 19.23 -20.70
N PRO A 125 3.81 18.50 -21.80
CA PRO A 125 2.71 17.55 -21.79
C PRO A 125 2.88 16.42 -20.76
N PHE A 126 4.12 15.95 -20.55
CA PHE A 126 4.40 14.92 -19.55
C PHE A 126 4.08 15.41 -18.14
N THR A 127 4.43 16.65 -17.80
CA THR A 127 4.14 17.27 -16.49
C THR A 127 2.64 17.34 -16.23
N LYS A 128 1.83 17.66 -17.26
CA LYS A 128 0.36 17.65 -17.15
C LYS A 128 -0.20 16.25 -16.87
N ILE A 129 0.41 15.21 -17.43
CA ILE A 129 0.01 13.82 -17.20
C ILE A 129 0.38 13.39 -15.78
N VAL A 130 1.58 13.74 -15.30
CA VAL A 130 2.00 13.48 -13.91
C VAL A 130 1.01 14.12 -12.93
N ALA A 131 0.68 15.40 -13.11
CA ALA A 131 -0.30 16.10 -12.27
C ALA A 131 -1.71 15.47 -12.33
N ALA A 132 -2.10 14.91 -13.48
CA ALA A 132 -3.36 14.18 -13.60
C ALA A 132 -3.32 12.84 -12.84
N VAL A 133 -2.22 12.09 -12.94
CA VAL A 133 -2.03 10.82 -12.21
C VAL A 133 -2.06 11.06 -10.69
N GLU A 134 -1.38 12.09 -10.19
CA GLU A 134 -1.41 12.43 -8.76
C GLU A 134 -2.81 12.76 -8.25
N ARG A 135 -3.63 13.43 -9.08
CA ARG A 135 -5.03 13.74 -8.76
C ARG A 135 -5.91 12.50 -8.77
N GLU A 136 -5.70 11.59 -9.72
CA GLU A 136 -6.46 10.33 -9.83
C GLU A 136 -6.07 9.32 -8.74
N PHE A 137 -4.80 9.31 -8.32
CA PHE A 137 -4.25 8.35 -7.37
C PHE A 137 -3.58 9.07 -6.19
N PRO A 138 -4.37 9.73 -5.31
CA PRO A 138 -3.83 10.46 -4.16
C PRO A 138 -3.06 9.56 -3.19
N VAL A 139 -3.31 8.25 -3.20
CA VAL A 139 -2.56 7.25 -2.41
C VAL A 139 -1.06 7.23 -2.76
N PHE A 140 -0.68 7.62 -3.98
CA PHE A 140 0.74 7.74 -4.35
C PHE A 140 1.42 8.95 -3.68
N LEU A 141 0.68 9.85 -3.03
CA LEU A 141 1.28 10.93 -2.25
C LEU A 141 1.59 10.51 -0.81
N THR A 142 1.08 9.35 -0.37
CA THR A 142 1.18 8.91 1.03
C THR A 142 2.14 7.74 1.25
N ILE A 143 2.66 7.14 0.18
CA ILE A 143 3.59 6.01 0.27
C ILE A 143 4.99 6.41 -0.24
N PRO A 144 6.09 5.86 0.35
CA PRO A 144 7.45 6.27 -0.03
C PRO A 144 7.79 6.12 -1.52
N ASP A 145 7.34 5.02 -2.14
CA ASP A 145 7.58 4.74 -3.57
C ASP A 145 6.58 5.42 -4.51
N GLY A 146 5.69 6.22 -3.94
CA GLY A 146 4.61 6.87 -4.66
C GLY A 146 5.07 7.74 -5.84
N PRO A 147 6.07 8.63 -5.69
CA PRO A 147 6.59 9.43 -6.80
C PRO A 147 7.10 8.58 -7.98
N ILE A 148 7.76 7.45 -7.68
CA ILE A 148 8.28 6.53 -8.71
C ILE A 148 7.12 5.91 -9.49
N LYS A 149 6.09 5.41 -8.79
CA LYS A 149 4.90 4.81 -9.41
C LYS A 149 4.11 5.81 -10.24
N THR A 150 3.99 7.05 -9.76
CA THR A 150 3.35 8.15 -10.51
C THR A 150 4.03 8.36 -11.86
N ILE A 151 5.36 8.42 -11.87
CA ILE A 151 6.15 8.63 -13.09
C ILE A 151 6.03 7.47 -14.06
N GLU A 152 6.13 6.24 -13.57
CA GLU A 152 6.00 5.04 -14.40
C GLU A 152 4.64 5.03 -15.13
N LEU A 153 3.55 5.28 -14.39
CA LEU A 153 2.22 5.33 -14.97
C LEU A 153 2.04 6.52 -15.92
N ALA A 154 2.57 7.69 -15.57
CA ALA A 154 2.55 8.85 -16.44
C ALA A 154 3.30 8.59 -17.74
N LYS A 155 4.42 7.86 -17.70
CA LYS A 155 5.24 7.53 -18.88
C LYS A 155 4.46 6.64 -19.84
N GLN A 156 3.82 5.60 -19.32
CA GLN A 156 2.94 4.73 -20.12
C GLN A 156 1.81 5.52 -20.78
N ARG A 157 1.16 6.42 -20.04
CA ARG A 157 0.07 7.27 -20.58
C ARG A 157 0.58 8.23 -21.67
N TYR A 158 1.75 8.81 -21.47
CA TYR A 158 2.38 9.70 -22.44
C TYR A 158 2.71 8.96 -23.73
N GLU A 159 3.35 7.79 -23.65
CA GLU A 159 3.66 6.94 -24.80
C GLU A 159 2.40 6.55 -25.57
N LEU A 160 1.33 6.14 -24.86
CA LEU A 160 0.04 5.84 -25.47
C LEU A 160 -0.58 7.05 -26.19
N GLN A 161 -0.45 8.25 -25.63
CA GLN A 161 -0.94 9.47 -26.26
C GLN A 161 -0.18 9.80 -27.55
N GLN A 162 1.15 9.64 -27.53
CA GLN A 162 1.98 9.84 -28.72
C GLN A 162 1.65 8.81 -29.81
N LEU A 163 1.47 7.54 -29.44
CA LEU A 163 1.06 6.49 -30.38
C LEU A 163 -0.29 6.78 -31.02
N LYS A 164 -1.28 7.23 -30.23
CA LYS A 164 -2.60 7.62 -30.76
C LYS A 164 -2.48 8.79 -31.75
N ARG A 165 -1.66 9.80 -31.44
CA ARG A 165 -1.41 10.94 -32.32
C ARG A 165 -0.73 10.52 -33.62
N ASN A 166 0.26 9.64 -33.55
CA ASN A 166 0.93 9.12 -34.74
C ASN A 166 -0.03 8.29 -35.60
N ARG A 167 -0.91 7.50 -34.98
CA ARG A 167 -1.93 6.72 -35.70
C ARG A 167 -2.97 7.61 -36.36
N SER A 168 -3.43 8.69 -35.70
CA SER A 168 -4.35 9.64 -36.31
C SER A 168 -3.71 10.39 -37.47
N ASN A 169 -2.43 10.76 -37.34
CA ASN A 169 -1.68 11.40 -38.42
C ASN A 169 -1.47 10.46 -39.61
N GLN A 170 -1.15 9.17 -39.36
CA GLN A 170 -1.08 8.17 -40.41
C GLN A 170 -2.43 7.95 -41.08
N LYS A 171 -3.52 7.81 -40.31
CA LYS A 171 -4.87 7.71 -40.90
C LYS A 171 -5.23 8.93 -41.73
N GLY A 172 -4.91 10.15 -41.27
CA GLY A 172 -5.13 11.38 -42.03
C GLY A 172 -4.32 11.44 -43.33
N LEU A 173 -3.05 11.02 -43.31
CA LEU A 173 -2.22 10.93 -44.52
C LEU A 173 -2.69 9.84 -45.47
N SER A 174 -3.11 8.68 -44.96
CA SER A 174 -3.68 7.61 -45.76
C SER A 174 -5.01 8.04 -46.36
N GLN A 175 -5.88 8.72 -45.60
CA GLN A 175 -7.16 9.24 -46.08
C GLN A 175 -6.96 10.32 -47.15
N LEU A 176 -6.03 11.27 -46.96
CA LEU A 176 -5.72 12.31 -47.95
C LEU A 176 -5.12 11.73 -49.24
N LYS A 177 -4.27 10.69 -49.15
CA LYS A 177 -3.80 9.96 -50.33
C LYS A 177 -4.91 9.18 -51.01
N VAL A 178 -5.81 8.56 -50.25
CA VAL A 178 -6.95 7.81 -50.76
C VAL A 178 -7.98 8.74 -51.41
N ASP A 179 -8.30 9.89 -50.83
CA ASP A 179 -9.27 10.84 -51.41
C ASP A 179 -8.73 11.54 -52.67
N LYS A 180 -7.41 11.85 -52.71
CA LYS A 180 -6.75 12.33 -53.92
C LYS A 180 -6.69 11.25 -55.01
N ALA A 181 -6.51 9.98 -54.63
CA ALA A 181 -6.50 8.86 -55.56
C ALA A 181 -7.91 8.47 -56.03
N ILE A 182 -8.97 8.52 -55.20
CA ILE A 182 -10.30 8.01 -55.57
C ILE A 182 -10.91 8.77 -56.77
N LYS A 183 -10.52 10.03 -57.01
CA LYS A 183 -11.00 10.86 -58.14
C LYS A 183 -9.90 11.74 -58.75
N GLY A 184 -8.65 11.28 -58.76
CA GLY A 184 -7.52 12.03 -59.35
C GLY A 184 -7.81 12.44 -60.80
N TRP A 185 -8.42 11.53 -61.56
CA TRP A 185 -8.86 11.76 -62.93
C TRP A 185 -9.93 12.86 -63.11
N LYS A 186 -10.55 13.39 -62.06
CA LYS A 186 -11.47 14.54 -62.20
C LYS A 186 -10.74 15.89 -62.31
N HIS A 187 -9.45 15.92 -62.03
CA HIS A 187 -8.63 17.12 -62.11
C HIS A 187 -7.87 17.14 -63.43
N LEU A 188 -8.13 18.13 -64.28
CA LEU A 188 -7.49 18.27 -65.60
C LEU A 188 -5.96 18.36 -65.53
N GLU A 189 -5.43 18.90 -64.43
CA GLU A 189 -3.98 18.97 -64.18
C GLU A 189 -3.32 17.59 -64.15
N ASN A 190 -4.04 16.56 -63.69
CA ASN A 190 -3.50 15.19 -63.64
C ASN A 190 -3.46 14.54 -65.03
N TRP A 191 -4.44 14.83 -65.90
CA TRP A 191 -4.40 14.41 -67.30
C TRP A 191 -3.20 15.01 -68.04
N ARG A 192 -2.91 16.29 -67.79
CA ARG A 192 -1.77 16.99 -68.39
C ARG A 192 -0.42 16.60 -67.80
N ALA A 193 -0.41 15.89 -66.68
CA ALA A 193 0.78 15.34 -66.06
C ALA A 193 1.12 13.93 -66.56
N LEU A 194 0.24 13.29 -67.35
CA LEU A 194 0.53 12.01 -68.01
C LEU A 194 1.66 12.19 -69.03
N GLN A 195 2.48 11.16 -69.16
CA GLN A 195 3.57 11.08 -70.11
C GLN A 195 3.62 9.69 -70.72
N GLU A 196 4.02 9.60 -71.99
CA GLU A 196 4.34 8.31 -72.61
C GLU A 196 5.43 7.60 -71.81
N GLY A 197 5.30 6.27 -71.68
CA GLY A 197 6.25 5.46 -70.93
C GLY A 197 5.97 5.34 -69.42
N MET A 198 4.96 6.03 -68.87
CA MET A 198 4.54 5.82 -67.48
C MET A 198 4.03 4.41 -67.24
N THR A 199 4.29 3.86 -66.05
CA THR A 199 3.80 2.53 -65.67
C THR A 199 2.33 2.60 -65.21
N LYS A 200 1.66 1.45 -65.17
CA LYS A 200 0.29 1.33 -64.65
C LYS A 200 0.19 1.82 -63.20
N GLU A 201 1.22 1.56 -62.39
CA GLU A 201 1.31 1.99 -61.00
C GLU A 201 1.44 3.51 -60.88
N ASP A 202 2.23 4.16 -61.75
CA ASP A 202 2.34 5.61 -61.80
C ASP A 202 1.00 6.25 -62.17
N VAL A 203 0.31 5.68 -63.18
CA VAL A 203 -1.02 6.13 -63.58
C VAL A 203 -2.03 5.97 -62.44
N ARG A 204 -2.05 4.83 -61.73
CA ARG A 204 -2.92 4.65 -60.55
C ARG A 204 -2.62 5.66 -59.45
N SER A 205 -1.35 5.96 -59.22
CA SER A 205 -0.91 6.93 -58.20
C SER A 205 -1.38 8.35 -58.53
N LEU A 206 -1.38 8.71 -59.83
CA LEU A 206 -1.76 10.02 -60.33
C LEU A 206 -3.27 10.19 -60.52
N MET A 207 -3.92 9.22 -61.15
CA MET A 207 -5.29 9.28 -61.64
C MET A 207 -6.29 8.55 -60.74
N GLY A 208 -5.84 7.56 -59.96
CA GLY A 208 -6.69 6.65 -59.21
C GLY A 208 -6.94 5.32 -59.90
N GLU A 209 -7.85 4.53 -59.32
CA GLU A 209 -8.32 3.29 -59.96
C GLU A 209 -9.26 3.61 -61.14
N PRO A 210 -9.08 2.97 -62.30
CA PRO A 210 -9.94 3.15 -63.47
C PRO A 210 -11.33 2.59 -63.21
N GLU A 211 -12.34 3.20 -63.85
CA GLU A 211 -13.72 2.73 -63.79
C GLU A 211 -13.91 1.44 -64.61
N ARG A 212 -13.16 1.30 -65.71
CA ARG A 212 -13.20 0.13 -66.57
C ARG A 212 -11.86 -0.13 -67.24
N ILE A 213 -11.44 -1.39 -67.25
CA ILE A 213 -10.26 -1.86 -67.96
C ILE A 213 -10.72 -2.78 -69.10
N SER A 214 -10.26 -2.52 -70.32
CA SER A 214 -10.44 -3.39 -71.48
C SER A 214 -9.09 -3.79 -72.06
N LYS A 215 -8.98 -5.03 -72.54
CA LYS A 215 -7.78 -5.54 -73.21
C LYS A 215 -8.14 -5.95 -74.62
N ASN A 216 -7.32 -5.57 -75.60
CA ASN A 216 -7.50 -5.99 -76.98
C ASN A 216 -6.69 -7.26 -77.30
N VAL A 217 -7.03 -7.92 -78.41
CA VAL A 217 -6.40 -9.19 -78.84
C VAL A 217 -4.92 -9.00 -79.20
N ILE A 218 -4.49 -7.76 -79.46
CA ILE A 218 -3.12 -7.39 -79.87
C ILE A 218 -2.25 -7.04 -78.64
N GLY A 219 -2.81 -7.12 -77.43
CA GLY A 219 -2.07 -6.93 -76.17
C GLY A 219 -2.07 -5.50 -75.61
N PHE A 220 -2.76 -4.55 -76.24
CA PHE A 220 -2.99 -3.23 -75.65
C PHE A 220 -4.09 -3.30 -74.59
N GLU A 221 -3.99 -2.41 -73.62
CA GLU A 221 -4.92 -2.31 -72.50
C GLU A 221 -5.42 -0.86 -72.37
N ASP A 222 -6.74 -0.67 -72.41
CA ASP A 222 -7.36 0.65 -72.28
C ASP A 222 -8.02 0.79 -70.91
N TRP A 223 -7.65 1.83 -70.19
CA TRP A 223 -8.20 2.21 -68.89
C TRP A 223 -9.12 3.42 -69.06
N ASN A 224 -10.37 3.28 -68.63
CA ASN A 224 -11.39 4.32 -68.76
C ASN A 224 -11.63 5.00 -67.41
N TYR A 225 -11.71 6.32 -67.45
CA TYR A 225 -11.94 7.20 -66.31
C TYR A 225 -13.04 8.22 -66.69
N GLY A 226 -14.31 7.85 -66.51
CA GLY A 226 -15.44 8.64 -66.99
C GLY A 226 -15.47 8.73 -68.51
N THR A 227 -15.28 9.94 -69.05
CA THR A 227 -15.25 10.21 -70.50
C THR A 227 -13.85 10.23 -71.10
N GLY A 228 -12.80 10.10 -70.29
CA GLY A 228 -11.41 10.01 -70.75
C GLY A 228 -10.89 8.58 -70.74
N ASN A 229 -9.87 8.31 -71.54
CA ASN A 229 -9.21 7.00 -71.62
C ASN A 229 -7.68 7.12 -71.55
N ILE A 230 -7.02 6.03 -71.19
CA ILE A 230 -5.57 5.88 -71.25
C ILE A 230 -5.29 4.53 -71.89
N THR A 231 -4.48 4.52 -72.95
CA THR A 231 -4.08 3.32 -73.67
C THR A 231 -2.67 2.93 -73.27
N PHE A 232 -2.50 1.66 -72.88
CA PHE A 232 -1.22 1.04 -72.58
C PHE A 232 -0.80 0.13 -73.73
N ASP A 233 0.49 0.13 -74.06
CA ASP A 233 1.09 -0.81 -75.01
C ASP A 233 1.17 -2.24 -74.44
N SER A 234 1.66 -3.18 -75.27
CA SER A 234 1.88 -4.57 -74.86
C SER A 234 2.91 -4.75 -73.75
N GLY A 235 3.78 -3.74 -73.52
CA GLY A 235 4.72 -3.68 -72.41
C GLY A 235 4.11 -3.16 -71.11
N GLY A 236 2.86 -2.69 -71.15
CA GLY A 236 2.17 -2.12 -70.00
C GLY A 236 2.56 -0.68 -69.68
N LEU A 237 3.11 0.06 -70.66
CA LEU A 237 3.48 1.46 -70.55
C LEU A 237 2.44 2.34 -71.26
N VAL A 238 2.24 3.56 -70.77
CA VAL A 238 1.32 4.52 -71.42
C VAL A 238 1.80 4.81 -72.85
N ALA A 239 0.93 4.54 -73.81
CA ALA A 239 1.13 4.81 -75.22
C ALA A 239 0.36 6.06 -75.69
N GLY A 240 -0.72 6.44 -75.00
CA GLY A 240 -1.52 7.62 -75.30
C GLY A 240 -2.74 7.76 -74.38
N TRP A 241 -3.41 8.91 -74.41
CA TRP A 241 -4.62 9.16 -73.63
C TRP A 241 -5.52 10.23 -74.28
N ASP A 242 -6.83 10.10 -74.07
CA ASP A 242 -7.83 11.10 -74.42
C ASP A 242 -8.36 11.77 -73.15
N GLU A 243 -8.23 13.10 -73.07
CA GLU A 243 -8.77 13.88 -71.96
C GLU A 243 -10.31 13.89 -71.97
N PRO A 244 -10.98 13.91 -70.80
CA PRO A 244 -12.43 13.92 -70.71
C PRO A 244 -12.99 15.24 -71.27
N LEU A 245 -14.01 15.12 -72.12
CA LEU A 245 -14.77 16.26 -72.63
C LEU A 245 -15.44 17.02 -71.47
N LYS A 246 -15.28 18.35 -71.44
CA LYS A 246 -15.89 19.26 -70.44
C LYS A 246 -17.41 19.36 -70.58
#